data_AF-A0A392M5J7-F1
#
_entry.id   AF-A0A392M5J7-F1
#
_cell.length_a   1.000
_cell.length_b   1.000
_cell.length_c   1.000
_cell.angle_alpha   90.00
_cell.angle_beta   90.00
_cell.angle_gamma   90.00
#
_symmetry.space_group_name_H-M   'P 1'
#
loop_
_entity.id
_entity.type
_entity.pdbx_description
1 polymer ?
#
loop_
_entity_poly.entity_id
_entity_poly.type
_entity_poly.pdbx_seq_one_letter_code
_entity_poly.pdbx_strand_id
1 'polypeptide(L)' 'MAEQIPYGVATSIIDRLASAALREFGRINGVMDELERLKNTVESIRAVLLDADDKQDQSHAV' A
#
# COMPACT_ATOMS: atom_id res chain seq x y z
N MET A 1 18.20 -1.86 -1.81
CA MET A 1 17.92 -3.15 -1.13
C MET A 1 16.88 -3.02 -0.02
N ALA A 2 16.84 -1.89 0.71
CA ALA A 2 15.75 -1.59 1.65
C ALA A 2 14.39 -1.39 0.96
N GLU A 3 14.36 -0.83 -0.27
CA GLU A 3 13.19 -0.65 -1.17
C GLU A 3 12.27 -1.87 -1.36
N GLN A 4 12.83 -3.08 -1.44
CA GLN A 4 12.06 -4.29 -1.78
C GLN A 4 11.22 -4.80 -0.61
N ILE A 5 11.65 -4.53 0.63
CA ILE A 5 10.97 -5.00 1.83
C ILE A 5 9.64 -4.27 2.06
N PRO A 6 9.55 -2.91 2.08
CA PRO A 6 8.28 -2.21 2.24
C PRO A 6 7.37 -2.42 1.02
N TYR A 7 7.91 -2.54 -0.20
CA TYR A 7 7.11 -2.85 -1.39
C TYR A 7 6.45 -4.23 -1.28
N GLY A 8 7.23 -5.27 -0.95
CA GLY A 8 6.72 -6.63 -0.81
C GLY A 8 5.67 -6.77 0.30
N VAL A 9 5.89 -6.07 1.42
CA VAL A 9 4.92 -6.04 2.53
C VAL A 9 3.61 -5.37 2.11
N ALA A 10 3.66 -4.19 1.48
CA ALA A 10 2.48 -3.48 1.00
C ALA A 10 1.65 -4.31 0.01
N THR A 11 2.32 -4.96 -0.97
CA THR A 11 1.65 -5.83 -1.95
C THR A 11 0.99 -7.03 -1.29
N SER A 12 1.69 -7.69 -0.36
CA SER A 12 1.14 -8.86 0.35
C SER A 12 -0.09 -8.52 1.21
N ILE A 13 -0.14 -7.30 1.76
CA ILE A 13 -1.29 -6.79 2.52
C ILE A 13 -2.48 -6.61 1.59
N ILE A 14 -2.29 -5.93 0.45
CA ILE A 14 -3.34 -5.71 -0.55
C ILE A 14 -3.93 -7.04 -1.05
N ASP A 15 -3.09 -8.01 -1.40
CA ASP A 15 -3.54 -9.31 -1.92
C ASP A 15 -4.37 -10.09 -0.89
N ARG A 16 -3.93 -10.11 0.38
CA ARG A 16 -4.67 -10.79 1.46
C ARG A 16 -6.03 -10.16 1.71
N LEU A 17 -6.09 -8.83 1.66
CA LEU A 17 -7.33 -8.10 1.88
C LEU A 17 -8.30 -8.26 0.70
N ALA A 18 -7.80 -8.19 -0.53
CA ALA A 18 -8.58 -8.47 -1.72
C ALA A 18 -9.17 -9.89 -1.66
N SER A 19 -8.38 -10.89 -1.26
CA SER A 19 -8.85 -12.26 -1.06
C SER A 19 -9.88 -12.39 0.07
N ALA A 20 -9.75 -11.63 1.16
CA ALA A 20 -10.70 -11.65 2.28
C ALA A 20 -12.04 -11.04 1.86
N ALA A 21 -12.02 -9.87 1.23
CA ALA A 21 -13.23 -9.23 0.70
C ALA A 21 -13.92 -10.08 -0.38
N LEU A 22 -13.15 -10.71 -1.27
CA LEU A 22 -13.69 -11.64 -2.28
C LEU A 22 -14.37 -12.87 -1.65
N ARG A 23 -13.86 -13.37 -0.53
CA ARG A 23 -14.47 -14.49 0.21
C ARG A 23 -15.79 -14.14 0.87
N GLU A 24 -16.07 -12.85 1.07
CA GLU A 24 -17.22 -12.40 1.87
C GLU A 24 -18.32 -11.71 1.04
N PHE A 25 -18.35 -11.95 -0.28
CA PHE A 25 -19.35 -11.34 -1.15
C PHE A 25 -20.77 -11.83 -0.85
N GLY A 26 -21.59 -10.90 -0.38
CA GLY A 26 -23.03 -11.03 -0.22
C GLY A 26 -23.63 -10.15 0.88
N ARG A 27 -22.85 -9.66 1.86
CA ARG A 27 -23.39 -8.99 3.05
C ARG A 27 -22.88 -7.59 3.37
N ILE A 28 -21.77 -7.12 2.78
CA ILE A 28 -20.93 -6.13 3.47
C ILE A 28 -20.47 -4.97 2.56
N ASN A 29 -21.36 -4.02 2.25
CA ASN A 29 -20.93 -2.75 1.63
C ASN A 29 -19.84 -2.04 2.47
N GLY A 30 -19.90 -2.13 3.81
CA GLY A 30 -18.91 -1.50 4.68
C GLY A 30 -17.49 -2.10 4.63
N VAL A 31 -17.34 -3.39 4.32
CA VAL A 31 -16.01 -4.04 4.22
C VAL A 31 -15.32 -3.65 2.91
N MET A 32 -16.09 -3.46 1.84
CA MET A 32 -15.54 -2.93 0.59
C MET A 32 -15.08 -1.48 0.76
N ASP A 33 -15.85 -0.65 1.47
CA ASP A 33 -15.47 0.74 1.79
C ASP A 33 -14.21 0.80 2.67
N GLU A 34 -14.11 -0.07 3.69
CA GLU A 34 -12.92 -0.17 4.54
C GLU A 34 -11.69 -0.66 3.76
N LEU A 35 -11.88 -1.62 2.85
CA LEU A 35 -10.81 -2.10 1.98
C LEU A 35 -10.32 -0.99 1.04
N GLU A 36 -11.23 -0.21 0.46
CA GLU A 36 -10.86 0.92 -0.39
C GLU A 36 -10.09 2.00 0.40
N ARG A 37 -10.53 2.32 1.63
CA ARG A 37 -9.78 3.23 2.52
C ARG A 37 -8.39 2.73 2.87
N LEU A 38 -8.26 1.42 3.11
CA LEU A 38 -6.98 0.81 3.43
C LEU A 38 -6.04 0.83 2.22
N LYS A 39 -6.55 0.54 1.02
CA LYS A 39 -5.81 0.68 -0.24
C LYS A 39 -5.28 2.11 -0.42
N ASN A 40 -6.13 3.12 -0.27
CA ASN A 40 -5.74 4.52 -0.41
C ASN A 40 -4.66 4.94 0.60
N THR A 41 -4.74 4.42 1.82
CA THR A 41 -3.73 4.66 2.86
C THR A 41 -2.37 4.06 2.46
N VAL A 42 -2.35 2.82 1.96
CA VAL A 42 -1.13 2.16 1.49
C VAL A 42 -0.53 2.89 0.29
N GLU A 43 -1.36 3.36 -0.64
CA GLU A 43 -0.91 4.17 -1.78
C GLU A 43 -0.31 5.50 -1.33
N SER A 44 -0.90 6.17 -0.34
CA SER A 44 -0.34 7.40 0.23
C SER A 44 1.01 7.17 0.90
N ILE A 45 1.18 6.09 1.67
CA ILE A 45 2.47 5.72 2.26
C ILE A 45 3.51 5.49 1.17
N ARG A 46 3.15 4.77 0.10
CA ARG A 46 4.03 4.54 -1.05
C ARG A 46 4.48 5.86 -1.70
N ALA A 47 3.57 6.81 -1.89
CA ALA A 47 3.90 8.10 -2.48
C ALA A 47 4.88 8.90 -1.60
N VAL A 48 4.69 8.89 -0.27
CA VAL A 48 5.62 9.54 0.67
C VAL A 48 6.98 8.87 0.65
N LEU A 49 7.04 7.53 0.58
CA LEU A 49 8.31 6.81 0.51
C LEU A 49 9.06 7.11 -0.80
N LEU A 50 8.36 7.19 -1.93
CA LEU A 50 8.97 7.56 -3.22
C LEU A 50 9.52 9.00 -3.19
N ASP A 51 8.74 9.95 -2.68
CA ASP A 51 9.20 11.35 -2.54
C ASP A 51 10.39 11.47 -1.58
N ALA A 52 10.45 10.63 -0.53
CA ALA A 52 11.59 10.57 0.36
C ALA A 52 12.85 9.99 -0.32
N ASP A 53 12.71 8.96 -1.16
CA ASP A 53 13.82 8.35 -1.89
C ASP A 53 14.39 9.31 -2.95
N ASP A 54 13.53 9.97 -3.73
CA ASP A 54 13.93 10.97 -4.73
C ASP A 54 14.72 12.13 -4.08
N LYS A 55 14.25 12.61 -2.91
CA LYS A 55 14.95 13.66 -2.15
C LYS A 55 16.27 13.19 -1.57
N GLN A 56 16.36 11.93 -1.16
CA GLN A 56 17.59 11.35 -0.65
C GLN A 56 18.62 11.24 -1.79
N ASP A 57 18.22 10.79 -2.98
CA ASP A 57 19.09 10.69 -4.16
C ASP A 57 19.61 12.07 -4.59
N GLN A 58 18.74 13.10 -4.61
CA GLN A 58 19.12 14.48 -4.89
C GLN A 58 20.07 15.08 -3.84
N SER A 59 19.87 14.75 -2.55
CA SER A 59 20.73 15.25 -1.47
C SER A 59 22.09 14.54 -1.41
N HIS A 60 22.23 13.37 -2.04
CA HIS A 60 23.50 12.64 -2.17
C HIS A 60 24.29 13.01 -3.43
N ALA A 61 23.69 13.77 -4.36
CA ALA A 61 24.33 14.24 -5.59
C ALA A 61 25.11 15.57 -5.44
N VAL A 62 25.35 16.04 -4.21
CA VAL A 62 26.14 17.23 -3.86
C VAL A 62 27.45 16.91 -3.14
#